data_AF-A0A6B2SRD5-F1
#
_entry.id   AF-A0A6B2SRD5-F1
#
_cell.length_a   1.000
_cell.length_b   1.000
_cell.length_c   1.000
_cell.angle_alpha   90.00
_cell.angle_beta   90.00
_cell.angle_gamma   90.00
#
_symmetry.space_group_name_H-M   'P 1'
#
loop_
_entity.id
_entity.type
_entity.pdbx_description
1 polymer ?
#
loop_
_entity_poly.entity_id
_entity_poly.type
_entity_poly.pdbx_seq_one_letter_code
_entity_poly.pdbx_strand_id
1 'polypeptide(L)' 'FGLAGMRERVALLHGGFSAAPRPGGGFLVSASLPVPAAAVAR' A
#
# COMPACT_ATOMS: atom_id res chain seq x y z
N PHE A 1 -5.68 -5.59 -12.78
CA PHE A 1 -6.49 -4.80 -11.84
C PHE A 1 -5.88 -3.45 -11.38
N GLY A 2 -4.75 -2.97 -11.93
CA GLY A 2 -4.27 -1.59 -11.68
C GLY A 2 -4.25 -1.13 -10.21
N LEU A 3 -4.70 0.11 -9.96
CA LEU A 3 -4.80 0.71 -8.62
C LEU A 3 -5.83 0.01 -7.71
N ALA A 4 -6.95 -0.46 -8.28
CA ALA A 4 -7.99 -1.17 -7.53
C ALA A 4 -7.44 -2.47 -6.91
N GLY A 5 -6.75 -3.28 -7.71
CA GLY A 5 -6.12 -4.50 -7.21
C GLY A 5 -4.97 -4.25 -6.25
N MET A 6 -4.28 -3.10 -6.36
CA MET A 6 -3.29 -2.72 -5.34
C MET A 6 -3.94 -2.41 -4.00
N ARG A 7 -5.05 -1.65 -4.00
CA ARG A 7 -5.84 -1.37 -2.79
C ARG A 7 -6.31 -2.66 -2.13
N GLU A 8 -6.87 -3.59 -2.91
CA GLU A 8 -7.32 -4.89 -2.42
C GLU A 8 -6.18 -5.64 -1.72
N ARG A 9 -5.01 -5.75 -2.37
CA ARG A 9 -3.85 -6.46 -1.79
C ARG A 9 -3.30 -5.79 -0.52
N VAL A 10 -3.25 -4.47 -0.49
CA VAL A 10 -2.82 -3.74 0.71
C VAL A 10 -3.81 -3.94 1.85
N ALA A 11 -5.13 -3.90 1.57
CA ALA A 11 -6.17 -4.16 2.54
C ALA A 11 -6.13 -5.60 3.08
N LEU A 12 -5.83 -6.59 2.23
CA LEU A 12 -5.65 -7.99 2.65
C LEU A 12 -4.51 -8.16 3.66
N LEU A 13 -3.49 -7.31 3.60
CA LEU A 13 -2.36 -7.30 4.53
C LEU A 13 -2.55 -6.32 5.69
N HIS A 14 -3.78 -5.84 5.91
CA HIS A 14 -4.11 -4.85 6.94
C HIS A 14 -3.30 -3.55 6.84
N GLY A 15 -2.91 -3.17 5.62
CA GLY A 15 -2.20 -1.94 5.32
C GLY A 15 -3.10 -0.77 4.93
N GLY A 16 -2.49 0.41 4.80
CA GLY A 16 -3.15 1.63 4.32
C GLY A 16 -2.82 1.91 2.85
N PHE A 17 -3.79 2.34 2.05
CA PHE A 17 -3.59 2.67 0.64
C PHE A 17 -4.29 3.97 0.24
N SER A 18 -3.55 4.87 -0.40
CA SER A 18 -4.09 6.06 -1.06
C SER A 18 -3.56 6.18 -2.48
N ALA A 19 -4.41 6.70 -3.37
CA ALA A 19 -4.03 7.03 -4.73
C ALA A 19 -4.83 8.25 -5.16
N ALA A 20 -4.14 9.28 -5.64
CA ALA A 20 -4.75 10.52 -6.11
C ALA A 20 -4.12 10.97 -7.43
N PRO A 21 -4.88 11.55 -8.37
CA PRO A 21 -4.34 12.11 -9.60
C PRO A 21 -3.30 13.21 -9.29
N ARG A 22 -2.32 13.38 -10.19
CA ARG A 22 -1.33 14.48 -10.09
C ARG A 22 -1.47 15.47 -11.25
N PRO A 23 -1.15 16.77 -11.01
CA PRO A 23 -0.92 17.70 -12.10
C PRO A 23 0.18 17.16 -13.02
N GLY A 24 -0.03 17.21 -14.33
CA GLY A 24 0.85 16.58 -15.33
C GLY A 24 0.50 15.13 -15.66
N GLY A 25 -0.56 14.59 -15.05
CA GLY A 25 -1.03 13.24 -15.29
C GLY A 25 -0.49 12.21 -14.30
N GLY A 26 -0.96 10.98 -14.44
CA GLY A 26 -0.63 9.89 -13.52
C GLY A 26 -1.22 10.06 -12.12
N PHE A 27 -0.71 9.24 -11.20
CA PHE A 27 -1.19 9.17 -9.82
C PHE A 27 -0.02 9.21 -8.85
N LEU A 28 -0.18 9.96 -7.75
CA LEU A 28 0.61 9.74 -6.55
C LEU A 28 -0.04 8.60 -5.78
N VAL A 29 0.73 7.55 -5.54
CA VAL A 29 0.29 6.35 -4.84
C VAL A 29 1.11 6.19 -3.56
N SER A 30 0.44 5.93 -2.45
CA SER A 30 1.08 5.60 -1.18
C SER A 30 0.49 4.31 -0.63
N ALA A 31 1.36 3.42 -0.16
CA ALA A 31 0.99 2.19 0.51
C ALA A 31 1.84 2.05 1.78
N SER A 32 1.19 1.76 2.91
CA SER A 32 1.83 1.35 4.15
C SER A 32 1.45 -0.09 4.44
N LEU A 33 2.44 -0.91 4.80
CA LEU A 33 2.24 -2.30 5.17
C LEU A 33 2.83 -2.53 6.57
N PRO A 34 2.16 -3.32 7.42
CA PRO A 34 2.76 -3.78 8.66
C PRO A 34 4.04 -4.56 8.35
N VAL A 35 5.13 -4.19 9.01
CA VAL A 35 6.33 -5.03 9.05
C VAL A 35 6.14 -6.07 10.15
N PRO A 36 6.44 -7.36 9.88
CA PRO A 36 6.44 -8.37 10.93
C PRO A 36 7.32 -7.92 12.09
N ALA A 37 6.87 -8.15 13.33
CA ALA A 37 7.72 -7.93 14.49
C ALA A 37 9.01 -8.73 14.29
N ALA A 38 10.16 -8.06 14.42
CA ALA A 38 11.44 -8.73 14.35
C ALA A 38 11.42 -9.86 15.38
N ALA A 39 11.63 -11.09 14.93
CA ALA A 39 11.83 -12.20 15.84
C ALA A 39 13.04 -11.82 16.70
N VAL A 40 12.83 -11.67 18.01
CA VAL A 40 13.93 -11.52 18.95
C VAL A 40 14.72 -12.82 18.83
N ALA A 41 15.89 -12.76 18.20
CA ALA A 41 16.83 -13.86 18.21
C ALA A 41 17.15 -14.14 19.68
N ARG A 42 16.78 -15.33 20.14
CA ARG A 42 17.17 -15.82 21.46
C ARG A 42 18.64 -16.18 21.45
#